data_AF-A0A444X0N6-F1
#
_entry.id   AF-A0A444X0N6-F1
#
_cell.length_a   1.000
_cell.length_b   1.000
_cell.length_c   1.000
_cell.angle_alpha   90.00
_cell.angle_beta   90.00
_cell.angle_gamma   90.00
#
_symmetry.space_group_name_H-M   'P 1'
#
loop_
_entity.id
_entity.type
_entity.pdbx_description
1 polymer ?
#
loop_
_entity_poly.entity_id
_entity_poly.type
_entity_poly.pdbx_seq_one_letter_code
_entity_poly.pdbx_strand_id
1 'polypeptide(L)'
;MSNITGTIFGYRKGKVSFCIQSKSNSSEPILLLELAVPTTILAKEMRGGTLRIVLESSCSYNKNLFSTPLWTMYCNGRKVGYAVNRRPLNSDMEALRLMRSVSVGTGVINNEQDNELMYLRASFQRVRGTSNSESFHLIDPEGCIGQELSIFFFRSPT
;
A
#
# COMPACT_ATOMS: atom_id res chain seq x y z
N MET A 1 11.23 -16.53 0.90
CA MET A 1 10.48 -15.52 0.13
C MET A 1 9.02 -15.95 0.07
N SER A 2 8.07 -15.06 0.32
CA SER A 2 6.64 -15.40 0.31
C SER A 2 5.86 -14.38 -0.50
N ASN A 3 4.84 -14.83 -1.24
CA ASN A 3 3.95 -13.93 -1.96
C ASN A 3 2.85 -13.45 -1.01
N ILE A 4 2.46 -12.18 -1.17
CA ILE A 4 1.42 -11.56 -0.37
C ILE A 4 0.55 -10.67 -1.25
N THR A 5 -0.73 -10.51 -0.93
CA THR A 5 -1.60 -9.60 -1.67
C THR A 5 -1.45 -8.19 -1.12
N GLY A 6 -1.08 -7.24 -1.98
CA GLY A 6 -1.10 -5.81 -1.70
C GLY A 6 -2.24 -5.14 -2.46
N THR A 7 -2.98 -4.26 -1.78
CA THR A 7 -4.02 -3.43 -2.40
C THR A 7 -3.75 -1.97 -2.08
N ILE A 8 -3.55 -1.14 -3.08
CA ILE A 8 -3.51 0.32 -3.00
C ILE A 8 -4.84 0.81 -3.53
N PHE A 9 -5.59 1.57 -2.73
CA PHE A 9 -6.90 2.06 -3.15
C PHE A 9 -7.19 3.43 -2.54
N GLY A 10 -8.03 4.21 -3.20
CA GLY A 10 -8.44 5.50 -2.70
C GLY A 10 -9.45 6.14 -3.63
N TYR A 11 -10.35 6.94 -3.06
CA TYR A 11 -11.24 7.77 -3.86
C TYR A 11 -10.42 8.85 -4.57
N ARG A 12 -10.83 9.24 -5.77
CA ARG A 12 -10.12 10.22 -6.61
C ARG A 12 -9.78 11.53 -5.88
N LYS A 13 -10.69 12.04 -5.04
CA LYS A 13 -10.49 13.27 -4.25
C LYS A 13 -10.01 13.01 -2.81
N GLY A 14 -9.62 11.78 -2.50
CA GLY A 14 -9.27 11.33 -1.15
C GLY A 14 -7.79 11.03 -0.92
N LYS A 15 -7.51 10.48 0.25
CA LYS A 15 -6.23 9.86 0.61
C LYS A 15 -6.15 8.43 0.09
N VAL A 16 -4.93 7.94 -0.03
CA VAL A 16 -4.66 6.56 -0.44
C VAL A 16 -4.55 5.67 0.79
N SER A 17 -5.25 4.55 0.76
CA SER A 17 -5.07 3.43 1.67
C SER A 17 -4.19 2.37 1.01
N PHE A 18 -3.14 1.94 1.71
CA PHE A 18 -2.32 0.78 1.33
C PHE A 18 -2.56 -0.37 2.32
N CYS A 19 -2.98 -1.50 1.80
CA CYS A 19 -3.40 -2.67 2.54
C CYS A 19 -2.56 -3.89 2.16
N ILE A 20 -2.14 -4.67 3.16
CA ILE A 20 -1.45 -5.95 2.97
C ILE A 20 -2.31 -7.08 3.55
N GLN A 21 -2.58 -8.10 2.75
CA GLN A 21 -3.37 -9.28 3.12
C GLN A 21 -2.59 -10.57 2.83
N SER A 22 -2.66 -11.54 3.73
CA SER A 22 -2.02 -12.86 3.53
C SER A 22 -2.50 -13.55 2.25
N LYS A 23 -3.82 -13.43 1.98
CA LYS A 23 -4.48 -13.90 0.77
C LYS A 23 -5.49 -12.86 0.32
N SER A 24 -5.81 -12.83 -0.97
CA SER A 24 -6.80 -11.94 -1.57
C SER A 24 -8.17 -11.96 -0.84
N ASN A 25 -8.58 -13.14 -0.35
CA ASN A 25 -9.91 -13.33 0.24
C ASN A 25 -9.95 -13.14 1.77
N SER A 26 -8.84 -12.72 2.40
CA SER A 26 -8.77 -12.50 3.85
C SER A 26 -9.64 -11.32 4.27
N SER A 27 -10.51 -11.51 5.26
CA SER A 27 -11.35 -10.44 5.80
C SER A 27 -10.56 -9.40 6.61
N GLU A 28 -9.46 -9.80 7.22
CA GLU A 28 -8.64 -8.91 8.04
C GLU A 28 -7.27 -8.64 7.39
N PRO A 29 -6.88 -7.37 7.23
CA PRO A 29 -5.57 -7.01 6.73
C PRO A 29 -4.50 -7.12 7.81
N ILE A 30 -3.30 -7.54 7.41
CA ILE A 30 -2.12 -7.58 8.28
C ILE A 30 -1.64 -6.15 8.60
N LEU A 31 -1.81 -5.24 7.64
CA LEU A 31 -1.43 -3.85 7.74
C LEU A 31 -2.40 -3.01 6.89
N LEU A 32 -2.83 -1.88 7.43
CA LEU A 32 -3.52 -0.84 6.67
C LEU A 32 -2.89 0.52 7.00
N LEU A 33 -2.33 1.16 5.98
CA LEU A 33 -1.75 2.49 6.08
C LEU A 33 -2.62 3.49 5.32
N GLU A 34 -2.85 4.64 5.92
CA GLU A 34 -3.20 5.84 5.19
C GLU A 34 -1.91 6.55 4.76
N LEU A 35 -1.73 6.76 3.46
CA LEU A 35 -0.54 7.40 2.90
C LEU A 35 -0.67 8.93 2.93
N ALA A 36 0.48 9.60 2.99
CA ALA A 36 0.54 11.07 3.02
C ALA A 36 -0.05 11.73 1.77
N VAL A 37 0.12 11.07 0.61
CA VAL A 37 -0.18 11.61 -0.72
C VAL A 37 -1.64 11.42 -1.12
N PRO A 38 -2.25 12.39 -1.84
CA PRO A 38 -3.56 12.21 -2.45
C PRO A 38 -3.54 11.15 -3.57
N THR A 39 -4.69 10.52 -3.83
CA THR A 39 -4.85 9.48 -4.86
C THR A 39 -4.39 9.92 -6.24
N THR A 40 -4.77 11.12 -6.67
CA THR A 40 -4.39 11.67 -7.98
C THR A 40 -2.88 11.91 -8.12
N ILE A 41 -2.21 12.30 -7.04
CA ILE A 41 -0.77 12.52 -7.03
C ILE A 41 -0.04 11.19 -7.13
N LEU A 42 -0.45 10.19 -6.35
CA LEU A 42 0.15 8.86 -6.43
C LEU A 42 -0.07 8.22 -7.81
N ALA A 43 -1.29 8.32 -8.36
CA ALA A 43 -1.60 7.82 -9.69
C ALA A 43 -0.72 8.49 -10.77
N LYS A 44 -0.40 9.78 -10.62
CA LYS A 44 0.51 10.48 -11.52
C LYS A 44 1.94 9.95 -11.40
N GLU A 45 2.44 9.70 -10.19
CA GLU A 45 3.77 9.08 -9.99
C GLU A 45 3.85 7.68 -10.59
N MET A 46 2.77 6.88 -10.48
CA MET A 46 2.68 5.54 -11.07
C MET A 46 2.76 5.55 -12.60
N ARG A 47 2.20 6.57 -13.27
CA ARG A 47 2.34 6.71 -14.74
C ARG A 47 3.78 6.83 -15.23
N GLY A 48 4.72 7.18 -14.35
CA GLY A 48 6.15 7.20 -14.65
C GLY A 48 6.79 5.83 -14.80
N GLY A 49 6.06 4.73 -14.56
CA GLY A 49 6.54 3.35 -14.72
C GLY A 49 7.39 2.84 -13.55
N THR A 50 7.95 3.74 -12.73
CA THR A 50 8.71 3.36 -11.53
C THR A 50 8.28 4.19 -10.32
N LEU A 51 7.97 3.50 -9.22
CA LEU A 51 7.57 4.12 -7.96
C LEU A 51 8.24 3.41 -6.78
N ARG A 52 9.00 4.17 -5.99
CA ARG A 52 9.64 3.70 -4.76
C ARG A 52 9.08 4.46 -3.57
N ILE A 53 8.41 3.75 -2.66
CA ILE A 53 7.90 4.30 -1.41
C ILE A 53 8.79 3.81 -0.28
N VAL A 54 9.29 4.73 0.54
CA VAL A 54 10.03 4.39 1.77
C VAL A 54 9.24 4.90 2.97
N LEU A 55 9.06 4.02 3.95
CA LEU A 55 8.39 4.27 5.21
C LEU A 55 9.40 4.09 6.33
N GLU A 56 9.82 5.22 6.89
CA GLU A 56 10.85 5.29 7.93
C GLU A 56 10.24 5.62 9.29
N SER A 57 10.68 4.96 10.36
CA SER A 57 10.29 5.34 11.72
C SER A 57 11.46 5.20 12.70
N SER A 58 11.57 6.13 13.64
CA SER A 58 12.50 6.03 14.77
C SER A 58 11.90 5.27 15.97
N CYS A 59 10.64 4.81 15.84
CA CYS A 59 9.91 4.15 16.91
C CYS A 59 10.36 2.68 17.08
N SER A 60 11.31 2.44 17.98
CA SER A 60 11.86 1.10 18.26
C SER A 60 11.10 0.30 19.33
N TYR A 61 10.08 0.88 19.98
CA TYR A 61 9.38 0.25 21.12
C TYR A 61 8.55 -0.99 20.77
N ASN A 62 8.16 -1.16 19.50
CA ASN A 62 7.32 -2.27 19.08
C ASN A 62 8.16 -3.47 18.63
N LYS A 63 7.87 -4.67 19.15
CA LYS A 63 8.54 -5.91 18.68
C LYS A 63 8.25 -6.20 17.20
N ASN A 64 7.07 -5.84 16.72
CA ASN A 64 6.65 -6.03 15.33
C ASN A 64 6.77 -4.72 14.53
N LEU A 65 7.46 -4.79 13.39
CA LEU A 65 7.65 -3.68 12.45
C LEU A 65 6.32 -3.03 12.06
N PHE A 66 5.30 -3.83 11.75
CA PHE A 66 3.99 -3.36 11.31
C PHE A 66 3.07 -2.87 12.43
N SER A 67 3.52 -2.89 13.69
CA SER A 67 2.80 -2.25 14.80
C SER A 67 3.19 -0.79 14.99
N THR A 68 4.17 -0.29 14.23
CA THR A 68 4.57 1.12 14.24
C THR A 68 3.38 2.00 13.81
N PRO A 69 2.99 3.00 14.63
CA PRO A 69 1.79 3.80 14.37
C PRO A 69 2.02 4.87 13.29
N LEU A 70 3.24 5.40 13.18
CA LEU A 70 3.56 6.54 12.33
C LEU A 70 4.86 6.31 11.58
N TRP A 71 4.81 6.61 10.28
CA TRP A 71 5.92 6.45 9.35
C TRP A 71 6.17 7.77 8.63
N THR A 72 7.41 8.22 8.58
CA THR A 72 7.83 9.25 7.63
C THR A 72 7.84 8.62 6.24
N MET A 73 7.08 9.20 5.32
CA MET A 73 6.90 8.68 3.97
C MET A 73 7.75 9.46 2.98
N TYR A 74 8.50 8.73 2.15
CA TYR A 74 9.21 9.25 1.00
C TYR A 74 8.70 8.58 -0.27
N CYS A 75 8.50 9.36 -1.33
CA CYS A 75 8.23 8.87 -2.68
C CYS A 75 9.37 9.27 -3.60
N ASN A 76 9.96 8.30 -4.30
CA ASN A 76 11.05 8.52 -5.25
C ASN A 76 12.17 9.42 -4.69
N GLY A 77 12.53 9.18 -3.41
CA GLY A 77 13.58 9.92 -2.69
C GLY A 77 13.14 11.24 -2.05
N ARG A 78 11.91 11.71 -2.27
CA ARG A 78 11.40 12.97 -1.71
C ARG A 78 10.51 12.71 -0.50
N LYS A 79 10.75 13.40 0.61
CA LYS A 79 9.85 13.36 1.79
C LYS A 79 8.51 13.99 1.42
N VAL A 80 7.43 13.23 1.56
CA VAL A 80 6.06 13.65 1.17
C VAL A 80 5.11 13.83 2.35
N GLY A 81 5.50 13.40 3.55
CA GLY A 81 4.72 13.58 4.78
C GLY A 81 4.77 12.36 5.68
N TYR A 82 3.65 12.05 6.31
CA TYR A 82 3.52 10.90 7.21
C TYR A 82 2.45 9.93 6.73
N ALA A 83 2.74 8.64 6.81
CA ALA A 83 1.76 7.58 6.67
C ALA A 83 1.39 7.04 8.05
N VAL A 84 0.10 6.78 8.25
CA VAL A 84 -0.46 6.40 9.56
C VAL A 84 -0.97 4.98 9.47
N ASN A 85 -0.49 4.14 10.39
CA ASN A 85 -1.04 2.82 10.58
C ASN A 85 -2.33 2.92 11.39
N ARG A 86 -3.43 2.43 10.82
CA ARG A 86 -4.77 2.57 11.42
C ARG A 86 -5.57 1.29 11.25
N ARG A 87 -6.60 1.15 12.09
CA ARG A 87 -7.59 0.08 11.92
C ARG A 87 -8.45 0.35 10.67
N PRO A 88 -8.93 -0.70 9.98
CA PRO A 88 -9.87 -0.55 8.88
C PRO A 88 -11.15 0.14 9.32
N LEU A 89 -11.62 1.09 8.51
CA LEU A 89 -12.94 1.70 8.64
C LEU A 89 -13.95 0.92 7.79
N ASN A 90 -15.25 1.14 8.02
CA ASN A 90 -16.30 0.52 7.21
C ASN A 90 -16.11 0.81 5.71
N SER A 91 -15.68 2.03 5.36
CA SER A 91 -15.40 2.42 3.98
C SER A 91 -14.24 1.64 3.35
N ASP A 92 -13.20 1.31 4.12
CA ASP A 92 -12.09 0.47 3.63
C ASP A 92 -12.57 -0.96 3.39
N MET A 93 -13.39 -1.49 4.31
CA MET A 93 -13.94 -2.84 4.19
C MET A 93 -14.87 -2.98 2.99
N GLU A 94 -15.73 -1.98 2.74
CA GLU A 94 -16.57 -1.94 1.54
C GLU A 94 -15.72 -1.85 0.26
N ALA A 95 -14.68 -1.02 0.22
CA ALA A 95 -13.76 -0.96 -0.91
C ALA A 95 -13.07 -2.33 -1.15
N LEU A 96 -12.54 -2.96 -0.10
CA LEU A 96 -11.92 -4.28 -0.20
C LEU A 96 -12.93 -5.37 -0.63
N ARG A 97 -14.20 -5.26 -0.21
CA ARG A 97 -15.28 -6.16 -0.62
C ARG A 97 -15.59 -6.01 -2.11
N LEU A 98 -15.66 -4.79 -2.63
CA LEU A 98 -15.86 -4.53 -4.07
C LEU A 98 -14.76 -5.18 -4.92
N MET A 99 -13.53 -5.25 -4.38
CA MET A 99 -12.37 -5.84 -5.04
C MET A 99 -12.15 -7.33 -4.73
N ARG A 100 -13.09 -8.01 -4.05
CA ARG A 100 -12.88 -9.39 -3.59
C ARG A 100 -12.67 -10.39 -4.72
N SER A 101 -13.32 -10.20 -5.87
CA SER A 101 -13.18 -11.04 -7.06
C SER A 101 -11.93 -10.71 -7.89
N VAL A 102 -11.24 -9.60 -7.58
CA VAL A 102 -10.01 -9.20 -8.26
C VAL A 102 -8.82 -9.88 -7.61
N SER A 103 -8.10 -10.70 -8.37
CA SER A 103 -6.84 -11.32 -7.94
C SER A 103 -5.66 -10.39 -8.20
N VAL A 104 -5.55 -9.88 -9.43
CA VAL A 104 -4.55 -8.92 -9.90
C VAL A 104 -5.23 -7.95 -10.87
N GLY A 105 -4.99 -6.65 -10.73
CA GLY A 105 -5.51 -5.64 -11.65
C GLY A 105 -5.41 -4.22 -11.11
N THR A 106 -5.56 -3.26 -12.02
CA THR A 106 -5.74 -1.84 -11.70
C THR A 106 -7.00 -1.32 -12.40
N GLY A 107 -7.71 -0.39 -11.78
CA GLY A 107 -8.94 0.12 -12.38
C GLY A 107 -9.61 1.20 -11.55
N VAL A 108 -10.78 1.61 -12.06
CA VAL A 108 -11.68 2.56 -11.42
C VAL A 108 -13.03 1.88 -11.24
N ILE A 109 -13.58 1.95 -10.03
CA ILE A 109 -14.93 1.49 -9.70
C ILE A 109 -15.78 2.74 -9.46
N ASN A 110 -16.83 2.90 -10.27
CA ASN A 110 -17.78 4.00 -10.13
C ASN A 110 -18.76 3.69 -9.01
N ASN A 111 -18.86 4.58 -8.03
CA ASN A 111 -19.91 4.55 -7.02
C ASN A 111 -21.00 5.58 -7.37
N GLU A 112 -22.24 5.35 -6.93
CA GLU A 112 -23.45 6.10 -7.29
C GLU A 112 -23.38 7.62 -7.00
N GLN A 113 -22.41 8.07 -6.21
CA GLN A 113 -22.23 9.46 -5.77
C GLN A 113 -21.08 10.19 -6.48
N ASP A 114 -20.74 9.83 -7.72
CA ASP A 114 -19.59 10.39 -8.48
C ASP A 114 -18.24 10.22 -7.75
N ASN A 115 -18.17 9.22 -6.88
CA ASN A 115 -16.98 8.87 -6.12
C ASN A 115 -16.27 7.71 -6.82
N GLU A 116 -15.35 8.06 -7.72
CA GLU A 116 -14.47 7.12 -8.40
C GLU A 116 -13.46 6.52 -7.40
N LEU A 117 -13.61 5.23 -7.11
CA LEU A 117 -12.63 4.46 -6.34
C LEU A 117 -11.56 3.94 -7.29
N MET A 118 -10.33 4.45 -7.16
CA MET A 118 -9.18 3.98 -7.92
C MET A 118 -8.46 2.90 -7.13
N TYR A 119 -7.97 1.85 -7.80
CA TYR A 119 -7.25 0.78 -7.13
C TYR A 119 -6.13 0.15 -7.98
N LEU A 120 -5.17 -0.43 -7.28
CA LEU A 120 -4.20 -1.39 -7.75
C LEU A 120 -4.19 -2.55 -6.76
N ARG A 121 -4.38 -3.76 -7.26
CA ARG A 121 -4.34 -4.98 -6.46
C ARG A 121 -3.44 -5.98 -7.15
N ALA A 122 -2.49 -6.53 -6.44
CA ALA A 122 -1.51 -7.43 -7.04
C ALA A 122 -0.82 -8.31 -6.01
N SER A 123 -0.05 -9.27 -6.52
CA SER A 123 0.89 -10.03 -5.71
C SER A 123 2.19 -9.25 -5.53
N PHE A 124 2.69 -9.23 -4.30
CA PHE A 124 3.97 -8.64 -3.95
C PHE A 124 4.91 -9.72 -3.43
N GLN A 125 6.17 -9.64 -3.88
CA GLN A 125 7.26 -10.39 -3.30
C GLN A 125 7.63 -9.73 -1.97
N ARG A 126 7.34 -10.44 -0.88
CA ARG A 126 7.74 -10.04 0.47
C ARG A 126 9.18 -10.46 0.73
N VAL A 127 10.04 -9.52 1.11
CA VAL A 127 11.45 -9.73 1.45
C VAL A 127 11.70 -9.23 2.86
N ARG A 128 11.99 -10.17 3.76
CA ARG A 128 12.37 -9.86 5.15
C ARG A 128 13.85 -9.57 5.22
N GLY A 129 14.20 -8.38 5.67
CA GLY A 129 15.58 -8.03 6.02
C GLY A 129 15.85 -8.39 7.47
N THR A 130 15.95 -7.38 8.32
CA THR A 130 16.13 -7.56 9.78
C THR A 130 14.78 -7.45 10.51
N SER A 131 14.79 -7.51 11.85
CA SER A 131 13.61 -7.18 12.67
C SER A 131 13.09 -5.74 12.46
N ASN A 132 13.90 -4.89 11.83
CA ASN A 132 13.61 -3.49 11.58
C ASN A 132 13.44 -3.17 10.09
N SER A 133 13.54 -4.14 9.20
CA SER A 133 13.39 -3.88 7.76
C SER A 133 12.65 -4.97 7.02
N GLU A 134 11.70 -4.54 6.19
CA GLU A 134 10.94 -5.41 5.31
C GLU A 134 10.54 -4.65 4.05
N SER A 135 10.56 -5.32 2.90
CA SER A 135 10.16 -4.72 1.62
C SER A 135 9.17 -5.58 0.86
N PHE A 136 8.42 -4.90 -0.01
CA PHE A 136 7.39 -5.48 -0.85
C PHE A 136 7.61 -4.98 -2.27
N HIS A 137 7.85 -5.90 -3.20
CA HIS A 137 8.09 -5.61 -4.60
C HIS A 137 6.94 -6.16 -5.42
N LEU A 138 6.31 -5.31 -6.23
CA LEU A 138 5.22 -5.73 -7.10
C LEU A 138 5.72 -6.85 -8.04
N ILE A 139 4.96 -7.94 -8.12
CA ILE A 139 5.20 -9.03 -9.07
C ILE A 139 4.28 -8.77 -10.26
N ASP A 140 4.88 -8.45 -11.40
CA ASP A 140 4.19 -8.26 -12.67
C ASP A 140 4.71 -9.27 -13.71
N PRO A 141 4.30 -10.55 -13.61
CA PRO A 141 4.91 -11.64 -14.38
C PRO A 141 4.62 -11.54 -15.89
N GLU A 142 3.51 -10.91 -16.26
CA GLU A 142 3.09 -10.72 -17.65
C GLU A 142 3.39 -9.32 -18.19
N GLY A 143 3.93 -8.42 -17.35
CA GLY A 143 4.16 -7.02 -17.71
C GLY A 143 2.86 -6.22 -17.94
N CYS A 144 1.71 -6.76 -17.52
CA CYS A 144 0.39 -6.19 -17.76
C CYS A 144 0.14 -4.92 -16.94
N ILE A 145 0.80 -4.79 -15.78
CA ILE A 145 0.68 -3.58 -14.94
C ILE A 145 1.62 -2.50 -15.47
N GLY A 146 2.77 -2.87 -16.03
CA GLY A 146 3.75 -1.94 -16.60
C GLY A 146 4.37 -1.02 -15.54
N GLN A 147 4.39 -1.48 -14.29
CA GLN A 147 4.80 -0.70 -13.12
C GLN A 147 5.87 -1.45 -12.33
N GLU A 148 7.03 -0.85 -12.16
CA GLU A 148 7.99 -1.23 -11.13
C GLU A 148 7.61 -0.50 -9.84
N LEU A 149 6.96 -1.20 -8.90
CA LEU A 149 6.56 -0.64 -7.60
C LEU A 149 7.27 -1.38 -6.47
N SER A 150 7.97 -0.63 -5.62
CA SER A 150 8.58 -1.16 -4.39
C SER A 150 8.23 -0.31 -3.18
N ILE A 151 7.88 -0.97 -2.08
CA ILE A 151 7.55 -0.33 -0.80
C ILE A 151 8.49 -0.88 0.27
N PHE A 152 9.23 0.00 0.93
CA PHE A 152 10.23 -0.33 1.93
C PHE A 152 9.78 0.18 3.29
N PHE A 153 9.89 -0.69 4.30
CA PHE A 153 9.71 -0.36 5.70
C PHE A 153 11.06 -0.42 6.38
N PHE A 154 11.42 0.64 7.08
CA PHE A 154 12.68 0.72 7.80
C PHE A 154 12.48 1.40 9.15
N ARG A 155 13.00 0.79 10.20
CA ARG A 155 13.14 1.43 11.51
C ARG A 155 14.61 1.69 11.80
N SER A 156 14.94 2.94 12.11
CA SER A 156 16.27 3.24 12.58
C SER A 156 16.48 2.59 13.96
N PRO A 157 17.63 1.92 14.19
CA PRO A 157 18.05 1.58 15.53
C PRO A 157 18.17 2.88 16.33
N THR A 158 17.51 2.94 17.48
CA THR A 158 17.78 3.95 18.51
C THR A 158 19.11 3.69 19.18
#